data_AF-A0A3D1TMM4-F1
#
_entry.id   AF-A0A3D1TMM4-F1
#
_cell.length_a   1.000
_cell.length_b   1.000
_cell.length_c   1.000
_cell.angle_alpha   90.00
_cell.angle_beta   90.00
_cell.angle_gamma   90.00
#
_symmetry.space_group_name_H-M   'P 1'
#
loop_
_entity.id
_entity.type
_entity.pdbx_description
1 polymer ?
#
loop_
_entity_poly.entity_id
_entity_poly.type
_entity_poly.pdbx_seq_one_letter_code
_entity_poly.pdbx_strand_id
1 'polypeptide(L)'
;EEGKALRARMPHTFFLVPGYGAQGGTAQGVAGMFDKDGMGALVNSSRGIIGAWKKSGKYSESMSADDALDLVAESAREAAKDMRDNLRAVLP
;
A
#
# COMPACT_ATOMS: atom_id res chain seq x y z
N GLU A 1 -6.34 -11.79 13.44
CA GLU A 1 -7.53 -12.09 14.27
C GLU A 1 -8.66 -11.08 14.13
N GLU A 2 -8.52 -9.81 14.55
CA GLU A 2 -9.65 -8.85 14.55
C GLU A 2 -10.27 -8.59 13.17
N GLY A 3 -9.44 -8.37 12.13
CA GLY A 3 -9.93 -8.12 10.77
C GLY A 3 -10.80 -9.25 10.20
N LYS A 4 -10.42 -10.50 10.48
CA LYS A 4 -11.17 -11.70 10.05
C LYS A 4 -12.51 -11.82 10.78
N ALA A 5 -12.53 -11.53 12.07
CA ALA A 5 -13.77 -11.50 12.84
C ALA A 5 -14.73 -10.39 12.36
N LEU A 6 -14.19 -9.21 12.01
CA LEU A 6 -14.97 -8.11 11.44
C LEU A 6 -15.55 -8.45 10.07
N ARG A 7 -14.76 -9.05 9.17
CA ARG A 7 -15.24 -9.54 7.86
C ARG A 7 -16.37 -10.55 8.01
N ALA A 8 -16.27 -11.49 8.96
CA ALA A 8 -17.34 -12.46 9.21
C ALA A 8 -18.65 -11.81 9.70
N ARG A 9 -18.56 -10.76 10.53
CA ARG A 9 -19.73 -10.03 11.05
C ARG A 9 -20.35 -9.08 10.03
N MET A 10 -19.56 -8.59 9.08
CA MET A 10 -19.96 -7.57 8.10
C MET A 10 -19.59 -8.02 6.67
N PRO A 11 -20.16 -9.12 6.16
CA PRO A 11 -19.70 -9.77 4.93
C PRO A 11 -19.76 -8.88 3.69
N HIS A 12 -20.70 -7.94 3.63
CA HIS A 12 -20.94 -7.07 2.48
C HIS A 12 -20.35 -5.65 2.62
N THR A 13 -19.66 -5.35 3.71
CA THR A 13 -19.11 -4.01 3.96
C THR A 13 -17.74 -3.84 3.32
N PHE A 14 -17.50 -2.68 2.70
CA PHE A 14 -16.15 -2.28 2.29
C PHE A 14 -15.38 -1.72 3.49
N PHE A 15 -14.17 -2.23 3.73
CA PHE A 15 -13.29 -1.72 4.77
C PHE A 15 -12.25 -0.78 4.17
N LEU A 16 -12.09 0.40 4.76
CA LEU A 16 -10.91 1.23 4.56
C LEU A 16 -9.82 0.78 5.54
N VAL A 17 -8.68 0.33 5.02
CA VAL A 17 -7.57 -0.21 5.81
C VAL A 17 -6.40 0.78 5.76
N PRO A 18 -6.19 1.61 6.79
CA PRO A 18 -5.11 2.59 6.82
C PRO A 18 -3.76 1.95 7.19
N GLY A 19 -2.67 2.61 6.80
CA GLY A 19 -1.37 2.40 7.45
C GLY A 19 -0.49 1.28 6.87
N TYR A 20 -0.75 0.81 5.65
CA TYR A 20 0.13 -0.15 4.97
C TYR A 20 1.57 0.37 4.86
N GLY A 21 2.55 -0.45 5.23
CA GLY A 21 3.99 -0.15 5.21
C GLY A 21 4.46 0.77 6.34
N ALA A 22 3.99 2.02 6.40
CA ALA A 22 4.55 3.03 7.30
C ALA A 22 4.14 2.89 8.78
N GLN A 23 3.05 2.19 9.08
CA GLN A 23 2.61 1.90 10.47
C GLN A 23 2.83 0.43 10.85
N GLY A 24 3.68 -0.29 10.11
CA GLY A 24 3.91 -1.73 10.34
C GLY A 24 2.81 -2.65 9.81
N GLY A 25 1.83 -2.11 9.07
CA GLY A 25 0.83 -2.93 8.37
C GLY A 25 1.48 -3.72 7.23
N THR A 26 1.49 -5.05 7.36
CA THR A 26 1.95 -5.98 6.32
C THR A 26 0.77 -6.47 5.49
N ALA A 27 1.06 -6.98 4.27
CA ALA A 27 0.04 -7.59 3.43
C ALA A 27 -0.67 -8.74 4.17
N GLN A 28 0.08 -9.58 4.88
CA GLN A 28 -0.44 -10.68 5.69
C GLN A 28 -1.36 -10.17 6.82
N GLY A 29 -1.03 -9.05 7.45
CA GLY A 29 -1.83 -8.46 8.52
C GLY A 29 -3.21 -7.99 8.06
N VAL A 30 -3.34 -7.60 6.79
CA VAL A 30 -4.60 -7.08 6.23
C VAL A 30 -5.40 -8.12 5.45
N ALA A 31 -4.81 -9.27 5.10
CA ALA A 31 -5.46 -10.31 4.31
C ALA A 31 -6.81 -10.78 4.89
N GLY A 32 -6.91 -10.86 6.23
CA GLY A 32 -8.15 -11.24 6.91
C GLY A 32 -9.32 -10.26 6.76
N MET A 33 -9.11 -9.05 6.23
CA MET A 33 -10.17 -8.06 6.00
C MET A 33 -10.84 -8.21 4.63
N PHE A 34 -10.23 -8.97 3.72
CA PHE A 34 -10.79 -9.26 2.40
C PHE A 34 -11.76 -10.43 2.45
N ASP A 35 -12.68 -10.51 1.50
CA ASP A 35 -13.53 -11.67 1.32
C ASP A 35 -12.81 -12.82 0.59
N LYS A 36 -13.54 -13.91 0.35
CA LYS A 36 -13.02 -15.12 -0.31
C LYS A 36 -12.56 -14.89 -1.75
N ASP A 37 -12.97 -13.79 -2.38
CA ASP A 37 -12.62 -13.43 -3.76
C ASP A 37 -11.52 -12.35 -3.79
N GLY A 38 -10.92 -12.03 -2.63
CA GLY A 38 -9.90 -10.99 -2.52
C GLY A 38 -10.45 -9.56 -2.64
N MET A 39 -11.75 -9.37 -2.39
CA MET A 39 -12.45 -8.09 -2.53
C MET A 39 -12.89 -7.51 -1.17
N GLY A 40 -13.54 -6.35 -1.20
CA GLY A 40 -14.18 -5.76 -0.01
C GLY A 40 -13.27 -4.96 0.92
N ALA A 41 -12.00 -4.73 0.58
CA ALA A 41 -11.12 -3.84 1.32
C ALA A 41 -10.34 -2.89 0.40
N LEU A 42 -10.26 -1.62 0.81
CA LEU A 42 -9.45 -0.57 0.21
C LEU A 42 -8.26 -0.28 1.12
N VAL A 43 -7.05 -0.61 0.69
CA VAL A 43 -5.84 -0.42 1.49
C VAL A 43 -5.20 0.93 1.15
N ASN A 44 -5.04 1.80 2.14
CA ASN A 44 -4.39 3.09 1.98
C ASN A 44 -2.90 3.03 2.34
N SER A 45 -2.05 3.55 1.45
CA SER A 45 -0.65 3.89 1.71
C SER A 45 -0.34 5.27 1.17
N SER A 46 -0.29 6.27 2.06
CA SER A 46 -0.02 7.66 1.67
C SER A 46 1.49 7.94 1.65
N ARG A 47 2.12 8.02 2.84
CA ARG A 47 3.56 8.32 2.97
C ARG A 47 4.46 7.26 2.34
N GLY A 48 4.02 6.01 2.29
CA GLY A 48 4.76 4.91 1.66
C GLY A 48 4.92 5.10 0.14
N ILE A 49 3.93 5.71 -0.51
CA ILE A 49 3.94 6.00 -1.95
C ILE A 49 4.57 7.37 -2.21
N ILE A 50 4.03 8.43 -1.59
CA ILE A 50 4.49 9.82 -1.84
C ILE A 50 5.96 10.01 -1.43
N GLY A 51 6.40 9.34 -0.36
CA GLY A 51 7.78 9.44 0.15
C GLY A 51 8.74 8.39 -0.40
N ALA A 52 8.33 7.56 -1.37
CA ALA A 52 9.12 6.44 -1.85
C ALA A 52 10.49 6.86 -2.41
N TRP A 53 10.54 8.01 -3.07
CA TRP A 53 11.76 8.57 -3.66
C TRP A 53 12.91 8.73 -2.65
N LYS A 54 12.61 8.97 -1.37
CA LYS A 54 13.62 9.09 -0.30
C LYS A 54 14.41 7.81 -0.08
N LYS A 55 13.84 6.66 -0.44
CA LYS A 55 14.47 5.34 -0.31
C LYS A 55 15.17 4.89 -1.60
N SER A 56 15.02 5.63 -2.71
CA SER A 56 15.60 5.27 -4.00
C SER A 56 17.14 5.38 -4.02
N GLY A 57 17.72 6.21 -3.15
CA GLY A 57 19.13 6.58 -3.19
C GLY A 57 19.50 7.47 -4.39
N LYS A 58 18.53 7.88 -5.22
CA LYS A 58 18.76 8.65 -6.47
C LYS A 58 18.60 10.16 -6.30
N TYR A 59 18.01 10.62 -5.20
CA TYR A 59 17.80 12.05 -4.96
C TYR A 59 19.11 12.76 -4.64
N SER A 60 19.30 13.93 -5.23
CA SER A 60 20.37 14.88 -4.91
C SER A 60 19.81 16.29 -4.83
N GLU A 61 20.32 17.12 -3.91
CA GLU A 61 19.96 18.55 -3.82
C GLU A 61 20.38 19.34 -5.07
N SER A 62 21.29 18.80 -5.88
CA SER A 62 21.74 19.40 -7.14
C SER A 62 20.84 19.08 -8.35
N MET A 63 19.79 18.27 -8.19
CA MET A 63 18.87 17.93 -9.28
C MET A 63 18.08 19.16 -9.73
N SER A 64 17.71 19.19 -11.00
CA SER A 64 16.70 20.14 -11.48
C SER A 64 15.33 19.82 -10.86
N ALA A 65 14.42 20.81 -10.88
CA ALA A 65 13.05 20.58 -10.43
C ALA A 65 12.34 19.50 -11.25
N ASP A 66 12.57 19.47 -12.57
CA ASP A 66 11.94 18.50 -13.47
C ASP A 66 12.44 17.08 -13.19
N ASP A 67 13.76 16.89 -13.07
CA ASP A 67 14.33 15.56 -12.75
C ASP A 67 13.86 15.07 -11.37
N ALA A 68 13.69 15.98 -10.41
CA ALA A 68 13.18 15.64 -9.09
C ALA A 68 11.71 15.21 -9.14
N LEU A 69 10.89 15.89 -9.96
CA LEU A 69 9.49 15.52 -10.18
C LEU A 69 9.36 14.15 -10.87
N ASP A 70 10.19 13.89 -11.87
CA ASP A 70 10.24 12.60 -12.55
C ASP A 70 10.63 11.48 -11.58
N LEU A 71 11.67 11.69 -10.75
CA LEU A 71 12.07 10.74 -9.72
C LEU A 71 10.93 10.46 -8.72
N VAL A 72 10.20 11.49 -8.29
CA VAL A 72 9.04 11.35 -7.39
C VAL A 72 7.94 10.51 -8.06
N ALA A 73 7.61 10.82 -9.32
CA ALA A 73 6.57 10.13 -10.07
C ALA A 73 6.90 8.64 -10.30
N GLU A 74 8.13 8.36 -10.75
CA GLU A 74 8.62 6.99 -10.95
C GLU A 74 8.62 6.20 -9.63
N SER A 75 9.17 6.79 -8.57
CA SER A 75 9.25 6.12 -7.26
C SER A 75 7.87 5.84 -6.68
N ALA A 76 6.93 6.78 -6.82
CA ALA A 76 5.55 6.57 -6.39
C ALA A 76 4.86 5.46 -7.19
N ARG A 77 5.08 5.41 -8.51
CA ARG A 77 4.54 4.37 -9.39
C ARG A 77 5.06 2.98 -9.01
N GLU A 78 6.36 2.84 -8.80
CA GLU A 78 6.94 1.56 -8.38
C GLU A 78 6.45 1.16 -7.00
N ALA A 79 6.44 2.07 -6.02
CA ALA A 79 5.91 1.76 -4.69
C ALA A 79 4.42 1.32 -4.70
N ALA A 80 3.61 1.90 -5.59
CA ALA A 80 2.21 1.49 -5.76
C ALA A 80 2.08 0.08 -6.38
N LYS A 81 2.93 -0.24 -7.37
CA LYS A 81 3.00 -1.59 -7.95
C LYS A 81 3.45 -2.62 -6.93
N ASP A 82 4.52 -2.33 -6.19
CA ASP A 82 5.03 -3.21 -5.13
C ASP A 82 3.97 -3.46 -4.07
N MET A 83 3.24 -2.43 -3.64
CA MET A 83 2.13 -2.58 -2.70
C MET A 83 1.03 -3.50 -3.27
N ARG A 84 0.62 -3.28 -4.53
CA ARG A 84 -0.37 -4.13 -5.21
C ARG A 84 0.09 -5.58 -5.27
N ASP A 85 1.35 -5.82 -5.64
CA ASP A 85 1.87 -7.17 -5.85
C ASP A 85 2.07 -7.90 -4.53
N ASN A 86 2.52 -7.21 -3.48
CA ASN A 86 2.57 -7.77 -2.12
C ASN A 86 1.18 -8.14 -1.58
N LEU A 87 0.16 -7.33 -1.85
CA LEU A 87 -1.23 -7.68 -1.49
C LEU A 87 -1.69 -8.90 -2.27
N ARG A 88 -1.49 -8.93 -3.59
CA ARG A 88 -1.87 -10.08 -4.43
C ARG A 88 -1.19 -11.39 -4.04
N ALA A 89 0.03 -11.32 -3.50
CA ALA A 89 0.77 -12.50 -3.05
C ALA A 89 0.16 -13.20 -1.81
N VAL A 90 -0.74 -12.52 -1.08
CA VAL A 90 -1.33 -13.04 0.16
C VAL A 90 -2.85 -13.12 0.13
N LEU A 91 -3.48 -12.60 -0.93
CA LEU A 91 -4.91 -12.68 -1.15
C LEU A 91 -5.25 -13.97 -1.91
N PRO A 92 -6.50 -14.48 -1.76
CA PRO A 92 -6.98 -15.66 -2.49
C PRO A 92 -6.87 -15.55 -4.01
#